data_AF-A0A6I3XFM0-F1
#
_entry.id   AF-A0A6I3XFM0-F1
#
_cell.length_a   1.000
_cell.length_b   1.000
_cell.length_c   1.000
_cell.angle_alpha   90.00
_cell.angle_beta   90.00
_cell.angle_gamma   90.00
#
_symmetry.space_group_name_H-M   'P 1'
#
loop_
_entity.id
_entity.type
_entity.pdbx_description
1 polymer ?
#
loop_
_entity_poly.entity_id
_entity_poly.type
_entity_poly.pdbx_seq_one_letter_code
_entity_poly.pdbx_strand_id
1 'polypeptide(L)'
;MEFTILTASRTGMVRRTIWQEFDLEKGRWTIPASRMKAKVEHRIPLSVRALEILRERAANRLQKDARPTNLVFPTPSAKAHSDMVFTMQLRRLGMEFTMHGFRSTFRDWAAEQTSFPAEVCEAALAHLLKDAIEVAYFRSDLFDKRRELMFAWAEYCQL
;
A
#
# COMPACT_ATOMS: atom_id res chain seq x y z
N MET A 1 -1.76 -10.89 0.01
CA MET A 1 -1.10 -10.30 1.19
C MET A 1 0.12 -9.49 0.78
N GLU A 2 0.95 -10.03 -0.12
CA GLU A 2 2.12 -9.38 -0.73
C GLU A 2 1.91 -7.91 -1.11
N PHE A 3 0.90 -7.57 -1.93
CA PHE A 3 0.64 -6.18 -2.31
C PHE A 3 0.48 -5.23 -1.11
N THR A 4 -0.18 -5.67 -0.04
CA THR A 4 -0.35 -4.87 1.18
C THR A 4 0.97 -4.58 1.88
N ILE A 5 1.89 -5.56 1.88
CA ILE A 5 3.22 -5.44 2.47
C ILE A 5 4.06 -4.48 1.62
N LEU A 6 4.12 -4.71 0.30
CA LEU A 6 4.89 -3.88 -0.64
C LEU A 6 4.46 -2.41 -0.63
N THR A 7 3.20 -2.10 -0.36
CA THR A 7 2.71 -0.71 -0.30
C THR A 7 2.64 -0.13 1.11
N ALA A 8 3.12 -0.87 2.13
CA ALA A 8 3.01 -0.54 3.56
C ALA A 8 1.61 -0.03 3.96
N SER A 9 0.56 -0.49 3.29
CA SER A 9 -0.77 0.10 3.37
C SER A 9 -1.67 -0.63 4.36
N ARG A 10 -2.67 0.06 4.90
CA ARG A 10 -3.69 -0.59 5.73
C ARG A 10 -4.51 -1.56 4.87
N THR A 11 -4.82 -2.75 5.39
CA THR A 11 -5.61 -3.79 4.68
C THR A 11 -6.91 -3.25 4.11
N GLY A 12 -7.62 -2.42 4.86
CA GLY A 12 -8.88 -1.82 4.43
C GLY A 12 -8.76 -0.85 3.26
N MET A 13 -7.56 -0.31 2.98
CA MET A 13 -7.31 0.47 1.77
C MET A 13 -7.14 -0.46 0.56
N VAL A 14 -6.31 -1.49 0.71
CA VAL A 14 -6.01 -2.45 -0.36
C VAL A 14 -7.26 -3.25 -0.76
N ARG A 15 -8.02 -3.80 0.19
CA ARG A 15 -9.20 -4.64 -0.10
C ARG A 15 -10.31 -3.92 -0.87
N ARG A 16 -10.35 -2.59 -0.81
CA ARG A 16 -11.41 -1.75 -1.39
C ARG A 16 -10.91 -0.89 -2.54
N THR A 17 -9.66 -1.07 -2.96
CA THR A 17 -9.11 -0.31 -4.07
C THR A 17 -9.72 -0.73 -5.40
N ILE A 18 -9.90 0.24 -6.28
CA ILE A 18 -10.49 0.08 -7.60
C ILE A 18 -9.47 0.45 -8.67
N TRP A 19 -9.65 -0.09 -9.88
CA TRP A 19 -8.72 0.14 -10.99
C TRP A 19 -8.50 1.63 -11.31
N GLN A 20 -9.52 2.47 -11.15
CA GLN A 20 -9.42 3.92 -11.40
C GLN A 20 -8.47 4.66 -10.44
N GLU A 21 -8.09 4.05 -9.32
CA GLU A 21 -7.12 4.65 -8.38
C GLU A 21 -5.67 4.48 -8.84
N PHE A 22 -5.43 3.69 -9.89
CA PHE A 22 -4.09 3.34 -10.35
C PHE A 22 -3.72 4.04 -11.65
N ASP A 23 -2.53 4.61 -11.65
CA ASP A 23 -1.80 5.07 -12.82
C ASP A 23 -0.61 4.12 -13.01
N LEU A 24 -0.82 3.08 -13.81
CA LEU A 24 0.16 2.00 -13.98
C LEU A 24 1.38 2.43 -14.80
N GLU A 25 1.23 3.45 -15.64
CA GLU A 25 2.34 4.03 -16.41
C GLU A 25 3.28 4.81 -15.50
N LYS A 26 2.72 5.61 -14.59
CA LYS A 26 3.52 6.40 -13.63
C LYS A 26 3.89 5.66 -12.35
N GLY A 27 3.47 4.39 -12.22
CA GLY A 27 3.73 3.58 -11.05
C GLY A 27 3.13 4.18 -9.77
N ARG A 28 1.87 4.61 -9.82
CA ARG A 28 1.23 5.34 -8.73
C ARG A 28 -0.14 4.79 -8.39
N TRP A 29 -0.41 4.66 -7.10
CA TRP A 29 -1.73 4.41 -6.54
C TRP A 29 -2.21 5.62 -5.73
N THR A 30 -3.35 6.19 -6.09
CA THR A 30 -3.91 7.37 -5.42
C THR A 30 -5.16 6.99 -4.63
N ILE A 31 -5.09 7.10 -3.31
CA ILE A 31 -6.25 6.93 -2.41
C ILE A 31 -6.90 8.30 -2.19
N PRO A 32 -8.17 8.48 -2.59
CA PRO A 32 -8.84 9.77 -2.47
C PRO A 32 -9.04 10.18 -1.01
N ALA A 33 -9.04 11.50 -0.76
CA ALA A 33 -9.24 12.10 0.55
C ALA A 33 -10.49 11.57 1.29
N SER A 34 -11.57 11.26 0.56
CA SER A 34 -12.82 10.72 1.11
C SER A 34 -12.65 9.37 1.80
N ARG A 35 -11.59 8.61 1.46
CA ARG A 35 -11.26 7.31 2.07
C ARG A 35 -10.20 7.41 3.16
N MET A 36 -9.60 8.59 3.33
CA MET A 36 -8.49 8.83 4.26
C MET A 36 -8.97 9.47 5.56
N LYS A 37 -8.47 8.97 6.70
CA LYS A 37 -8.83 9.51 8.02
C LYS A 37 -8.48 11.00 8.16
N ALA A 38 -7.35 11.41 7.58
CA ALA A 38 -6.86 12.78 7.60
C ALA A 38 -7.56 13.71 6.58
N LYS A 39 -8.46 13.18 5.74
CA LYS A 39 -9.12 13.92 4.63
C LYS A 39 -8.12 14.58 3.66
N VAL A 40 -6.94 13.99 3.52
CA VAL A 40 -5.92 14.37 2.54
C VAL A 40 -5.72 13.19 1.60
N GLU A 41 -5.60 13.45 0.31
CA GLU A 41 -5.28 12.43 -0.69
C GLU A 41 -3.94 11.77 -0.36
N HIS A 42 -3.85 10.45 -0.50
CA HIS A 42 -2.60 9.72 -0.29
C HIS A 42 -2.16 9.04 -1.58
N ARG A 43 -1.03 9.51 -2.13
CA ARG A 43 -0.41 8.92 -3.32
C ARG A 43 0.69 7.97 -2.88
N ILE A 44 0.67 6.74 -3.36
CA ILE A 44 1.59 5.67 -2.99
C ILE A 44 2.39 5.30 -4.25
N PRO A 45 3.73 5.45 -4.23
CA PRO A 45 4.60 4.91 -5.27
C PRO A 45 4.55 3.38 -5.28
N LEU A 46 4.52 2.78 -6.47
CA LEU A 46 4.44 1.34 -6.66
C LEU A 46 5.78 0.80 -7.13
N SER A 47 6.32 -0.18 -6.41
CA SER A 47 7.50 -0.94 -6.83
C SER A 47 7.22 -1.77 -8.09
N VAL A 48 8.29 -2.24 -8.74
CA VAL A 48 8.20 -3.13 -9.92
C VAL A 48 7.32 -4.34 -9.60
N ARG A 49 7.57 -5.01 -8.47
CA ARG A 49 6.78 -6.17 -8.05
C ARG A 49 5.32 -5.83 -7.77
N ALA A 50 5.03 -4.66 -7.19
CA ALA A 50 3.65 -4.22 -6.99
C ALA A 50 2.91 -4.02 -8.33
N LEU A 51 3.60 -3.50 -9.34
CA LEU A 51 3.05 -3.35 -10.69
C LEU A 51 2.81 -4.68 -11.39
N GLU A 52 3.71 -5.65 -11.23
CA GLU A 52 3.52 -7.02 -11.73
C GLU A 52 2.25 -7.66 -11.15
N ILE A 53 2.06 -7.58 -9.83
CA ILE A 53 0.84 -8.09 -9.19
C ILE A 53 -0.40 -7.43 -9.80
N LEU A 54 -0.37 -6.12 -10.07
CA LEU A 54 -1.51 -5.43 -10.70
C LEU A 54 -1.75 -5.92 -12.13
N ARG A 55 -0.70 -6.16 -12.92
CA ARG A 55 -0.82 -6.71 -14.28
C ARG A 55 -1.39 -8.13 -14.27
N GLU A 56 -0.91 -8.99 -13.37
CA GLU A 56 -1.46 -10.35 -13.16
C GLU A 56 -2.95 -10.28 -12.81
N ARG A 57 -3.36 -9.36 -11.93
CA ARG A 57 -4.78 -9.16 -11.56
C ARG A 57 -5.61 -8.64 -12.72
N ALA A 58 -5.06 -7.75 -13.54
CA ALA A 58 -5.74 -7.23 -14.73
C ALA A 58 -5.99 -8.36 -15.76
N ALA A 59 -5.01 -9.24 -15.98
CA ALA A 59 -5.18 -10.40 -16.85
C ALA A 59 -6.28 -11.36 -16.36
N ASN A 60 -6.32 -11.62 -15.05
CA ASN A 60 -7.35 -12.49 -14.45
C ASN A 60 -8.77 -11.92 -14.55
N ARG A 61 -8.93 -10.59 -14.63
CA ARG A 61 -10.23 -9.92 -14.80
C ARG A 61 -10.90 -10.25 -16.14
N LEU A 62 -10.11 -10.59 -17.15
CA LEU A 62 -10.58 -10.87 -18.52
C LEU A 62 -10.95 -12.35 -18.74
N GLN A 63 -10.83 -13.19 -17.71
CA GLN A 63 -11.21 -14.60 -17.81
C GLN A 63 -12.72 -14.76 -17.96
N LYS A 64 -13.15 -15.77 -18.75
CA LYS A 64 -14.53 -15.99 -19.19
C LYS A 64 -15.54 -16.09 -18.03
N ASP A 65 -15.11 -16.63 -16.88
CA ASP A 65 -15.96 -16.85 -15.71
C ASP A 65 -15.85 -15.74 -14.65
N ALA A 66 -15.10 -14.67 -14.94
CA ALA A 66 -14.92 -13.56 -14.02
C ALA A 66 -16.22 -12.75 -13.85
N ARG A 67 -16.67 -12.59 -12.61
CA ARG A 67 -17.80 -11.70 -12.31
C ARG A 67 -17.38 -10.22 -12.48
N PRO A 68 -18.20 -9.36 -13.10
CA PRO A 68 -17.90 -7.95 -13.25
C PRO A 68 -17.67 -7.26 -11.89
N THR A 69 -16.56 -6.55 -11.76
CA THR A 69 -16.24 -5.72 -10.60
C THR A 69 -15.18 -4.69 -10.95
N ASN A 70 -15.17 -3.58 -10.23
CA ASN A 70 -14.13 -2.55 -10.32
C ASN A 70 -13.02 -2.75 -9.29
N LEU A 71 -13.20 -3.68 -8.35
CA LEU A 71 -12.19 -4.00 -7.33
C LEU A 71 -10.97 -4.68 -7.97
N VAL A 72 -9.78 -4.34 -7.47
CA VAL A 72 -8.52 -4.99 -7.90
C VAL A 72 -8.34 -6.35 -7.22
N PHE A 73 -8.77 -6.47 -5.97
CA PHE A 73 -8.67 -7.70 -5.17
C PHE A 73 -10.06 -8.19 -4.71
N PRO A 74 -10.93 -8.63 -5.63
CA PRO A 74 -12.25 -9.14 -5.28
C PRO A 74 -12.21 -10.58 -4.78
N THR A 75 -13.23 -10.97 -4.01
CA THR A 75 -13.59 -12.38 -3.78
C THR A 75 -14.15 -13.01 -5.06
N PRO A 76 -14.29 -14.35 -5.14
CA PRO A 76 -14.95 -15.01 -6.27
C PRO A 76 -16.38 -14.49 -6.56
N SER A 77 -17.05 -13.95 -5.53
CA SER A 77 -18.36 -13.33 -5.65
C SER A 77 -18.33 -11.83 -6.02
N ALA A 78 -17.20 -11.33 -6.52
CA ALA A 78 -16.98 -9.92 -6.94
C ALA A 78 -17.09 -8.86 -5.82
N LYS A 79 -16.94 -9.26 -4.55
CA LYS A 79 -17.02 -8.37 -3.38
C LYS A 79 -15.64 -8.10 -2.78
N ALA A 80 -15.50 -7.08 -1.95
CA ALA A 80 -14.28 -6.88 -1.17
C ALA A 80 -14.12 -8.01 -0.14
N HIS A 81 -12.89 -8.47 0.09
CA HIS A 81 -12.59 -9.38 1.19
C HIS A 81 -12.93 -8.73 2.55
N SER A 82 -13.27 -9.53 3.56
CA SER A 82 -13.33 -9.05 4.95
C SER A 82 -11.92 -8.83 5.52
N ASP A 83 -11.78 -8.07 6.62
CA ASP A 83 -10.47 -7.92 7.29
C ASP A 83 -9.95 -9.27 7.79
N MET A 84 -10.86 -10.13 8.23
CA MET A 84 -10.57 -11.45 8.78
C MET A 84 -9.78 -12.35 7.83
N VAL A 85 -9.91 -12.17 6.51
CA VAL A 85 -9.13 -12.95 5.53
C VAL A 85 -7.63 -12.81 5.77
N PHE A 86 -7.16 -11.62 6.12
CA PHE A 86 -5.74 -11.39 6.37
C PHE A 86 -5.30 -12.02 7.70
N THR A 87 -6.10 -11.83 8.76
CA THR A 87 -5.84 -12.47 10.07
C THR A 87 -5.79 -13.99 9.95
N MET A 88 -6.71 -14.59 9.20
CA MET A 88 -6.74 -16.04 8.97
C MET A 88 -5.55 -16.52 8.15
N GLN A 89 -5.10 -15.73 7.16
CA GLN A 89 -3.90 -16.06 6.40
C GLN A 89 -2.65 -16.07 7.28
N LEU A 90 -2.49 -15.08 8.17
CA LEU A 90 -1.37 -15.03 9.11
C LEU A 90 -1.38 -16.20 10.09
N ARG A 91 -2.55 -16.53 10.66
CA ARG A 91 -2.72 -17.70 11.53
C ARG A 91 -2.36 -19.01 10.82
N ARG A 92 -2.74 -19.17 9.56
CA ARG A 92 -2.39 -20.36 8.75
C ARG A 92 -0.89 -20.49 8.50
N LEU A 93 -0.17 -19.36 8.48
CA LEU A 93 1.29 -19.34 8.35
C LEU A 93 1.99 -19.48 9.72
N GLY A 94 1.24 -19.72 10.81
CA GLY A 94 1.79 -19.83 12.16
C GLY A 94 2.34 -18.52 12.71
N MET A 95 2.02 -17.37 12.10
CA MET A 95 2.50 -16.07 12.54
C MET A 95 1.57 -15.48 13.60
N GLU A 96 2.14 -15.11 14.75
CA GLU A 96 1.40 -14.44 15.84
C GLU A 96 1.21 -12.92 15.60
N PHE A 97 1.90 -12.36 14.60
CA PHE A 97 1.80 -10.94 14.27
C PHE A 97 0.48 -10.60 13.56
N THR A 98 0.03 -9.35 13.69
CA THR A 98 -1.11 -8.82 12.92
C THR A 98 -0.62 -8.07 11.67
N MET A 99 -1.54 -7.69 10.77
CA MET A 99 -1.20 -6.82 9.63
C MET A 99 -0.73 -5.42 10.04
N HIS A 100 -1.03 -4.97 11.28
CA HIS A 100 -0.37 -3.77 11.83
C HIS A 100 1.12 -4.02 12.06
N GLY A 101 1.50 -5.26 12.39
CA GLY A 101 2.89 -5.70 12.50
C GLY A 101 3.71 -5.32 11.27
N PHE A 102 3.23 -5.58 10.04
CA PHE A 102 3.99 -5.22 8.84
C PHE A 102 4.24 -3.71 8.65
N ARG A 103 3.32 -2.85 9.09
CA ARG A 103 3.52 -1.40 9.03
C ARG A 103 4.51 -0.92 10.08
N SER A 104 4.51 -1.54 11.25
CA SER A 104 5.55 -1.35 12.26
C SER A 104 6.90 -1.86 11.74
N THR A 105 6.97 -3.07 11.17
CA THR A 105 8.18 -3.62 10.55
C THR A 105 8.74 -2.71 9.46
N PHE A 106 7.88 -2.18 8.57
CA PHE A 106 8.32 -1.19 7.58
C PHE A 106 8.94 0.04 8.26
N ARG A 107 8.33 0.53 9.33
CA ARG A 107 8.78 1.73 10.03
C ARG A 107 10.10 1.50 10.78
N ASP A 108 10.22 0.36 11.43
CA ASP A 108 11.40 -0.06 12.20
C ASP A 108 12.56 -0.32 11.24
N TRP A 109 12.33 -1.08 10.16
CA TRP A 109 13.32 -1.27 9.09
C TRP A 109 13.82 0.05 8.53
N ALA A 110 12.91 0.97 8.17
CA ALA A 110 13.32 2.24 7.61
C ALA A 110 14.14 3.08 8.61
N ALA A 111 13.87 2.96 9.92
CA ALA A 111 14.60 3.68 10.97
C ALA A 111 15.98 3.09 11.25
N GLU A 112 16.07 1.77 11.30
CA GLU A 112 17.23 1.05 11.84
C GLU A 112 18.22 0.62 10.75
N GLN A 113 17.74 0.39 9.52
CA GLN A 113 18.52 -0.25 8.45
C GLN A 113 18.74 0.68 7.25
N THR A 114 18.24 1.92 7.28
CA THR A 114 18.35 2.85 6.16
C THR A 114 18.68 4.26 6.63
N SER A 115 19.03 5.12 5.68
CA SER A 115 19.25 6.55 5.91
C SER A 115 18.08 7.41 5.42
N PHE A 116 16.90 6.83 5.16
CA PHE A 116 15.75 7.59 4.70
C PHE A 116 15.26 8.56 5.80
N PRO A 117 15.00 9.84 5.48
CA PRO A 117 14.54 10.80 6.48
C PRO A 117 13.20 10.38 7.11
N ALA A 118 13.04 10.63 8.41
CA ALA A 118 11.87 10.22 9.17
C ALA A 118 10.56 10.74 8.55
N GLU A 119 10.56 11.97 8.05
CA GLU A 119 9.43 12.59 7.37
C GLU A 119 8.98 11.84 6.11
N VAL A 120 9.93 11.22 5.37
CA VAL A 120 9.62 10.43 4.17
C VAL A 120 8.93 9.12 4.58
N CYS A 121 9.43 8.49 5.65
CA CYS A 121 8.88 7.26 6.20
C CYS A 121 7.48 7.47 6.78
N GLU A 122 7.27 8.54 7.56
CA GLU A 122 5.96 8.90 8.11
C GLU A 122 4.96 9.26 7.00
N ALA A 123 5.41 10.00 5.98
CA ALA A 123 4.58 10.33 4.82
C ALA A 123 4.18 9.08 4.04
N ALA A 124 5.05 8.08 3.86
CA ALA A 124 4.69 6.81 3.23
C ALA A 124 3.55 6.08 3.96
N LEU A 125 3.51 6.20 5.29
CA LEU A 125 2.49 5.62 6.15
C LEU A 125 1.20 6.45 6.24
N ALA A 126 1.13 7.59 5.56
CA ALA A 126 0.07 8.59 5.67
C ALA A 126 -0.15 9.05 7.13
N HIS A 127 0.95 9.22 7.87
CA HIS A 127 0.94 9.87 9.17
C HIS A 127 1.04 11.38 8.97
N LEU A 128 0.28 12.13 9.78
CA LEU A 128 0.41 13.58 9.81
C LEU A 128 1.71 13.92 10.55
N LEU A 129 2.53 14.78 9.97
CA LEU A 129 3.60 15.44 10.71
C LEU A 129 2.97 16.24 11.84
N LYS A 130 3.56 16.14 13.04
CA LYS A 130 2.99 16.73 14.26
C LYS A 130 3.02 18.25 14.23
N ASP A 131 3.95 18.84 13.49
CA ASP A 131 4.20 20.27 13.49
C ASP A 131 3.65 20.95 12.24
N ALA A 132 2.70 21.87 12.45
CA ALA A 132 2.10 22.67 11.39
C ALA A 132 3.14 23.49 10.60
N ILE A 133 4.28 23.80 11.22
CA ILE A 133 5.41 24.49 10.58
C ILE A 133 6.09 23.55 9.56
N GLU A 134 6.39 22.30 9.91
CA GLU A 134 6.98 21.32 8.99
C GLU A 134 6.03 21.03 7.81
N VAL A 135 4.73 20.91 8.08
CA VAL A 135 3.70 20.75 7.05
C VAL A 135 3.72 21.91 6.04
N ALA A 136 3.98 23.14 6.48
CA ALA A 136 4.08 24.32 5.61
C ALA A 136 5.37 24.34 4.77
N TYR A 137 6.46 23.76 5.27
CA TYR A 137 7.73 23.62 4.51
C TYR A 137 7.63 22.59 3.39
N PHE A 138 6.85 21.52 3.58
CA PHE A 138 6.59 20.53 2.54
C PHE A 138 5.53 21.01 1.55
N ARG A 139 5.96 21.71 0.49
CA ARG A 139 5.11 22.05 -0.67
C ARG A 139 4.66 20.83 -1.49
N SER A 140 5.11 19.63 -1.15
CA SER A 140 4.78 18.37 -1.84
C SER A 140 4.66 17.23 -0.84
N ASP A 141 4.02 16.13 -1.23
CA ASP A 141 3.92 14.89 -0.46
C ASP A 141 5.18 14.01 -0.53
N LEU A 142 6.33 14.59 -0.92
CA LEU A 142 7.62 13.92 -1.05
C LEU A 142 7.59 12.68 -1.96
N PHE A 143 6.74 12.68 -3.01
CA PHE A 143 6.47 11.49 -3.83
C PHE A 143 7.72 10.79 -4.36
N ASP A 144 8.68 11.53 -4.92
CA ASP A 144 9.87 10.93 -5.52
C ASP A 144 10.82 10.33 -4.48
N LYS A 145 11.03 11.00 -3.34
CA LYS A 145 11.77 10.43 -2.20
C LYS A 145 11.09 9.18 -1.65
N ARG A 146 9.76 9.20 -1.58
CA ARG A 146 8.99 8.01 -1.18
C ARG A 146 9.11 6.89 -2.22
N ARG A 147 9.27 7.19 -3.51
CA ARG A 147 9.47 6.17 -4.54
C ARG A 147 10.73 5.37 -4.26
N GLU A 148 11.85 6.05 -3.96
CA GLU A 148 13.10 5.40 -3.58
C GLU A 148 12.92 4.52 -2.33
N LEU A 149 12.25 5.03 -1.30
CA LEU A 149 11.93 4.27 -0.09
C LEU A 149 11.10 3.01 -0.39
N MET A 150 10.04 3.14 -1.19
CA MET A 150 9.17 2.00 -1.55
C MET A 150 9.88 0.97 -2.42
N PHE A 151 10.89 1.37 -3.20
CA PHE A 151 11.71 0.45 -3.99
C PHE A 151 12.67 -0.33 -3.10
N ALA A 152 13.42 0.37 -2.23
CA ALA A 152 14.30 -0.27 -1.25
C ALA A 152 13.53 -1.22 -0.32
N TRP A 153 12.30 -0.86 0.07
CA TRP A 153 11.44 -1.73 0.86
C TRP A 153 11.04 -3.00 0.12
N ALA A 154 10.70 -2.87 -1.16
CA ALA A 154 10.35 -4.02 -1.98
C ALA A 154 11.52 -4.98 -2.17
N GLU A 155 12.75 -4.46 -2.33
CA GLU A 155 13.97 -5.26 -2.37
C GLU A 155 14.21 -5.99 -1.03
N TYR A 156 14.07 -5.28 0.10
CA TYR A 156 14.21 -5.89 1.42
C TYR A 156 13.21 -7.04 1.65
N CYS A 157 11.97 -6.91 1.17
CA CYS A 157 10.94 -7.95 1.31
C CYS A 157 11.17 -9.19 0.42
N GLN A 158 12.10 -9.14 -0.53
CA GLN A 158 12.44 -10.27 -1.41
C GLN A 158 13.61 -11.10 -0.87
N LEU A 159 14.32 -10.61 0.15
CA LEU A 159 15.35 -11.32 0.89
C LEU A 159 14.73 -12.21 1.97
#